data_AF-A0A6S6TUF1-F1
#
_entry.id   AF-A0A6S6TUF1-F1
#
_cell.length_a   1.000
_cell.length_b   1.000
_cell.length_c   1.000
_cell.angle_alpha   90.00
_cell.angle_beta   90.00
_cell.angle_gamma   90.00
#
_symmetry.space_group_name_H-M   'P 1'
#
loop_
_entity.id
_entity.type
_entity.pdbx_description
1 polymer ?
#
loop_
_entity_poly.entity_id
_entity_poly.type
_entity_poly.pdbx_seq_one_letter_code
_entity_poly.pdbx_strand_id
1 'polypeptide(L)'
;MQITLDIPEQFSLEQSLPEIGSTLKLYAALALFQAGKLSAGAATELAGISRYDFMAACKKQGIPTINYSPEDLHAELKGLLH
;
A
#
# COMPACT_ATOMS: atom_id res chain seq x y z
N MET A 1 4.27 -7.88 -17.54
CA MET A 1 3.31 -7.04 -18.30
C MET A 1 3.83 -5.61 -18.31
N GLN A 2 3.48 -4.80 -19.32
CA GLN A 2 3.92 -3.41 -19.45
C GLN A 2 2.70 -2.49 -19.53
N ILE A 3 2.74 -1.39 -18.76
CA ILE A 3 1.75 -0.30 -18.80
C ILE A 3 2.52 0.96 -19.18
N THR A 4 2.00 1.71 -20.16
CA THR A 4 2.57 3.00 -20.59
C THR A 4 1.66 4.13 -20.11
N LEU A 5 2.25 5.17 -19.53
CA LEU A 5 1.55 6.35 -19.02
C LEU A 5 2.05 7.57 -19.78
N ASP A 6 1.12 8.33 -20.34
CA ASP A 6 1.41 9.62 -20.96
C ASP A 6 1.28 10.71 -19.89
N ILE A 7 2.40 11.30 -19.51
CA ILE A 7 2.48 12.34 -18.48
C ILE A 7 2.72 13.67 -19.19
N PRO A 8 1.82 14.66 -19.08
CA PRO A 8 2.01 15.96 -19.72
C PRO A 8 3.30 16.66 -19.25
N GLU A 9 4.07 17.24 -20.18
CA GLU A 9 5.36 17.90 -19.90
C GLU A 9 5.27 19.04 -18.87
N GLN A 10 4.10 19.68 -18.73
CA GLN A 10 3.87 20.71 -17.72
C GLN A 10 4.03 20.20 -16.27
N PHE A 11 3.95 18.88 -16.08
CA PHE A 11 4.21 18.22 -14.81
C PHE A 11 5.62 17.65 -14.75
N SER A 12 6.57 18.16 -15.55
CA SER A 12 7.96 17.73 -15.51
C SER A 12 8.47 17.83 -14.08
N LEU A 13 8.54 16.69 -13.41
CA LEU A 13 8.98 16.58 -12.04
C LEU A 13 10.49 16.77 -12.04
N GLU A 14 11.06 17.31 -10.95
CA GLU A 14 12.51 17.33 -10.73
C GLU A 14 13.12 15.91 -10.60
N GLN A 15 12.26 14.89 -10.65
CA GLN A 15 12.57 13.47 -10.49
C GLN A 15 12.83 12.80 -11.84
N SER A 16 13.70 11.80 -11.81
CA SER A 16 13.96 10.92 -12.95
C SER A 16 12.78 9.98 -13.24
N LEU A 17 12.62 9.55 -14.51
CA LEU A 17 11.56 8.62 -14.91
C LEU A 17 11.47 7.34 -14.02
N PRO A 18 12.57 6.70 -13.60
CA PRO A 18 12.52 5.56 -12.67
C PRO A 18 11.93 5.91 -11.29
N GLU A 19 12.19 7.10 -10.77
CA GLU A 19 11.65 7.57 -9.48
C GLU A 19 10.16 7.83 -9.57
N ILE A 20 9.72 8.43 -10.68
CA ILE A 20 8.30 8.64 -10.99
C ILE A 20 7.60 7.29 -11.09
N GLY A 21 8.15 6.34 -11.86
CA GLY A 21 7.60 5.00 -12.00
C GLY A 21 7.49 4.26 -10.67
N SER A 22 8.50 4.37 -9.81
CA SER A 22 8.50 3.77 -8.48
C SER A 22 7.45 4.40 -7.57
N THR A 23 7.32 5.72 -7.62
CA THR A 23 6.29 6.47 -6.88
C THR A 23 4.89 6.07 -7.33
N LEU A 24 4.62 6.04 -8.63
CA LEU A 24 3.32 5.66 -9.17
C LEU A 24 2.94 4.23 -8.80
N LYS A 25 3.88 3.27 -8.88
CA LYS A 25 3.64 1.90 -8.44
C LYS A 25 3.27 1.81 -6.97
N LEU A 26 3.97 2.55 -6.11
CA LEU A 26 3.67 2.58 -4.67
C LEU A 26 2.27 3.12 -4.41
N TYR A 27 1.91 4.28 -4.99
CA TYR A 27 0.58 4.87 -4.79
C TYR A 27 -0.54 4.01 -5.39
N ALA A 28 -0.32 3.38 -6.54
CA ALA A 28 -1.26 2.44 -7.11
C ALA A 28 -1.47 1.22 -6.19
N ALA A 29 -0.39 0.65 -5.66
CA ALA A 29 -0.45 -0.48 -4.73
C ALA A 29 -1.21 -0.12 -3.44
N LEU A 30 -0.95 1.06 -2.88
CA LEU A 30 -1.65 1.57 -1.68
C LEU A 30 -3.14 1.76 -1.95
N ALA A 31 -3.50 2.41 -3.06
CA ALA A 31 -4.90 2.67 -3.42
C ALA A 31 -5.67 1.36 -3.67
N LEU A 32 -5.05 0.41 -4.39
CA LEU A 32 -5.67 -0.88 -4.68
C LEU A 32 -5.78 -1.77 -3.43
N PHE A 33 -4.81 -1.72 -2.53
CA PHE A 33 -4.88 -2.40 -1.23
C PHE A 33 -6.00 -1.82 -0.38
N GLN A 34 -6.07 -0.49 -0.25
CA GLN A 34 -7.12 0.20 0.51
C GLN A 34 -8.52 -0.09 -0.05
N ALA A 35 -8.65 -0.21 -1.37
CA ALA A 35 -9.89 -0.59 -2.03
C ALA A 35 -10.23 -2.10 -1.95
N GLY A 36 -9.40 -2.91 -1.26
CA GLY A 36 -9.55 -4.36 -1.14
C GLY A 36 -9.34 -5.13 -2.45
N LYS A 37 -8.75 -4.50 -3.48
CA LYS A 37 -8.50 -5.10 -4.80
C LYS A 37 -7.20 -5.90 -4.85
N LEU A 38 -6.24 -5.55 -4.00
CA LEU A 38 -5.01 -6.32 -3.81
C LEU A 38 -4.90 -6.78 -2.37
N SER A 39 -4.35 -7.99 -2.19
CA SER A 39 -3.83 -8.42 -0.89
C SER A 39 -2.56 -7.64 -0.55
N ALA A 40 -2.14 -7.67 0.72
CA ALA A 40 -0.89 -7.05 1.13
C ALA A 40 0.32 -7.61 0.35
N GLY A 41 0.34 -8.92 0.05
CA GLY A 41 1.39 -9.55 -0.75
C GLY A 41 1.41 -9.05 -2.20
N ALA A 42 0.25 -9.05 -2.87
CA ALA A 42 0.16 -8.56 -4.24
C ALA A 42 0.48 -7.06 -4.35
N ALA A 43 0.12 -6.27 -3.33
CA ALA A 43 0.47 -4.86 -3.26
C ALA A 43 1.99 -4.63 -3.08
N THR A 44 2.66 -5.45 -2.26
CA THR A 44 4.13 -5.39 -2.13
C THR A 44 4.85 -5.75 -3.42
N GLU A 45 4.37 -6.76 -4.15
CA GLU A 45 4.92 -7.14 -5.45
C GLU A 45 4.74 -6.02 -6.49
N LEU A 46 3.55 -5.39 -6.55
CA LEU A 46 3.29 -4.26 -7.45
C LEU A 46 4.18 -3.06 -7.12
N ALA A 47 4.30 -2.70 -5.83
CA ALA A 47 5.14 -1.61 -5.40
C ALA A 47 6.63 -1.90 -5.62
N GLY A 48 7.04 -3.18 -5.61
CA GLY A 48 8.43 -3.60 -5.74
C GLY A 48 9.26 -3.26 -4.50
N ILE A 49 8.64 -3.27 -3.32
CA ILE A 49 9.29 -2.96 -2.04
C ILE A 49 9.06 -4.06 -1.01
N SER A 50 9.80 -4.04 0.10
CA SER A 50 9.62 -5.02 1.16
C SER A 50 8.26 -4.88 1.84
N ARG A 51 7.80 -5.95 2.50
CA ARG A 51 6.57 -5.93 3.28
C ARG A 51 6.60 -4.87 4.40
N TYR A 52 7.75 -4.68 5.04
CA TYR A 52 7.92 -3.68 6.09
C TYR A 52 7.82 -2.26 5.55
N ASP A 53 8.45 -1.97 4.41
CA ASP A 53 8.38 -0.65 3.78
C ASP A 53 6.95 -0.34 3.32
N PHE A 54 6.24 -1.33 2.80
CA PHE A 54 4.85 -1.17 2.40
C PHE A 54 3.93 -0.89 3.61
N MET A 55 4.11 -1.61 4.72
CA MET A 55 3.36 -1.35 5.95
C MET A 55 3.67 0.05 6.53
N ALA A 56 4.93 0.48 6.46
CA ALA A 56 5.32 1.84 6.85
C ALA A 56 4.65 2.90 5.96
N ALA A 57 4.58 2.65 4.64
CA ALA A 57 3.88 3.52 3.69
C ALA A 57 2.37 3.57 3.97
N CYS A 58 1.72 2.43 4.23
CA CYS A 58 0.32 2.38 4.65
C CYS A 58 0.09 3.22 5.91
N LYS A 59 0.94 3.06 6.94
CA LYS A 59 0.88 3.86 8.17
C LYS A 59 1.00 5.36 7.88
N LYS A 60 1.94 5.76 7.03
CA LYS A 60 2.14 7.17 6.63
C LYS A 60 0.90 7.76 5.95
N GLN A 61 0.17 6.95 5.18
CA GLN A 61 -1.05 7.36 4.47
C GLN A 61 -2.35 7.10 5.24
N GLY A 62 -2.27 6.62 6.50
CA GLY A 62 -3.45 6.32 7.31
C GLY A 62 -4.28 5.12 6.83
N ILE A 63 -3.68 4.22 6.03
CA ILE A 63 -4.36 3.02 5.53
C ILE A 63 -4.24 1.92 6.60
N PRO A 64 -5.38 1.41 7.13
CA PRO A 64 -5.34 0.32 8.10
C PRO A 64 -4.82 -0.96 7.44
N THR A 65 -3.73 -1.50 7.96
CA THR A 65 -3.12 -2.75 7.48
C THR A 65 -3.62 -3.99 8.21
N ILE A 66 -4.34 -3.78 9.30
CA ILE A 66 -4.96 -4.83 10.12
C ILE A 66 -6.43 -4.47 10.23
N ASN A 67 -7.28 -5.33 9.69
CA ASN A 67 -8.72 -5.21 9.85
C ASN A 67 -9.14 -6.03 11.07
N TYR A 68 -8.79 -5.56 12.26
CA TYR A 68 -9.24 -6.14 13.53
C TYR A 68 -10.34 -5.24 14.06
N SER A 69 -11.56 -5.76 14.18
CA SER A 69 -12.60 -4.98 14.83
C SER A 69 -12.33 -4.91 16.35
N PRO A 70 -12.75 -3.84 17.04
CA PRO A 70 -12.66 -3.78 18.50
C PRO A 70 -13.38 -4.96 19.17
N GLU A 71 -14.45 -5.44 18.56
CA GLU A 71 -15.24 -6.60 18.97
C GLU A 71 -14.39 -7.88 18.94
N ASP A 72 -13.71 -8.14 17.82
CA ASP A 72 -12.84 -9.30 17.65
C ASP A 72 -11.71 -9.26 18.67
N LEU A 73 -11.12 -8.07 18.90
CA LEU A 73 -10.01 -7.90 19.83
C LEU A 73 -10.47 -8.20 21.26
N HIS A 74 -11.67 -7.74 21.61
CA HIS A 74 -12.28 -8.02 22.90
C HIS A 74 -12.56 -9.51 23.11
N ALA A 75 -13.02 -10.21 22.06
CA ALA A 75 -13.29 -11.63 22.11
C ALA A 75 -12.01 -12.44 22.33
N GLU A 76 -10.93 -12.14 21.59
CA GLU A 76 -9.62 -12.78 21.80
C GLU A 76 -9.05 -12.50 23.20
N LEU A 77 -9.06 -11.24 23.65
CA LEU A 77 -8.53 -10.87 24.98
C LEU A 77 -9.28 -11.58 26.12
N LYS A 78 -10.60 -11.75 26.01
CA LYS A 78 -11.38 -12.51 27.01
C LYS A 78 -10.98 -13.99 27.02
N GLY A 79 -10.76 -14.59 25.86
CA GLY A 79 -10.34 -15.99 25.74
C GLY A 79 -8.96 -16.28 26.35
N LEU A 80 -8.08 -15.28 26.45
CA LEU A 80 -6.73 -15.39 27.02
C LEU A 80 -6.68 -15.22 28.56
N LEU A 81 -7.79 -14.79 29.19
CA LEU A 81 -7.89 -14.56 30.64
C LEU A 81 -8.57 -15.73 31.39
N HIS A 82 -8.74 -16.87 30.72
CA HIS A 82 -9.26 -18.13 31.27
C HIS A 82 -8.15 -19.18 31.33
#